data_AF-A0A175RJG7-F1
#
_entry.id   AF-A0A175RJG7-F1
#
_cell.length_a   1.000
_cell.length_b   1.000
_cell.length_c   1.000
_cell.angle_alpha   90.00
_cell.angle_beta   90.00
_cell.angle_gamma   90.00
#
_symmetry.space_group_name_H-M   'P 1'
#
loop_
_entity.id
_entity.type
_entity.pdbx_description
1 polymer ?
#
loop_
_entity_poly.entity_id
_entity_poly.type
_entity_poly.pdbx_seq_one_letter_code
_entity_poly.pdbx_strand_id
1 'polypeptide(L)'
;AEFERDLLIERTHAGLIRAKEQGKVLGRPRSLTDVQKQVVREKLGEGASVSKLSRDYGVSRQTIQRARDEVRGKDDHEDGAERSVEHS
;
A
#
# COMPACT_ATOMS: atom_id res chain seq x y z
N ALA A 1 20.07 33.15 10.65
CA ALA A 1 19.09 33.76 9.74
C ALA A 1 17.96 32.76 9.53
N GLU A 2 16.80 33.01 10.13
CA GLU A 2 15.63 32.11 10.06
C GLU A 2 14.82 32.32 8.77
N PHE A 3 14.79 33.56 8.28
CA PHE A 3 14.06 33.99 7.09
C PHE A 3 14.44 33.22 5.80
N GLU A 4 15.72 32.88 5.62
CA GLU A 4 16.19 32.10 4.47
C GLU A 4 15.73 30.64 4.54
N ARG A 5 15.58 30.10 5.75
CA ARG A 5 15.13 28.73 5.98
C ARG A 5 13.65 28.61 5.67
N ASP A 6 12.86 29.58 6.10
CA ASP A 6 11.42 29.64 5.82
C ASP A 6 11.15 29.79 4.32
N LEU A 7 11.95 30.64 3.64
CA LEU A 7 11.87 30.80 2.18
C LEU A 7 12.17 29.49 1.43
N LEU A 8 13.06 28.64 1.97
CA LEU A 8 13.39 27.35 1.37
C LEU A 8 12.27 26.32 1.53
N ILE A 9 11.61 26.31 2.69
CA ILE A 9 10.46 25.43 2.98
C ILE A 9 9.30 25.78 2.04
N GLU A 10 8.98 27.08 1.91
CA GLU A 10 7.92 27.58 1.02
C GLU A 10 8.16 27.18 -0.43
N ARG A 11 9.39 27.33 -0.94
CA ARG A 11 9.75 26.89 -2.29
C ARG A 11 9.58 25.38 -2.49
N THR A 12 9.92 24.60 -1.48
CA THR A 12 9.79 23.14 -1.53
C THR A 12 8.32 22.73 -1.59
N HIS A 13 7.48 23.34 -0.76
CA HIS A 13 6.03 23.12 -0.77
C HIS A 13 5.41 23.51 -2.12
N ALA A 14 5.77 24.68 -2.65
CA ALA A 14 5.31 25.12 -3.96
C ALA A 14 5.72 24.12 -5.08
N GLY A 15 6.91 23.54 -5.00
CA GLY A 15 7.36 22.50 -5.93
C GLY A 15 6.56 21.19 -5.81
N LEU A 16 6.27 20.75 -4.59
CA LEU A 16 5.47 19.56 -4.32
C LEU A 16 4.02 19.71 -4.81
N ILE A 17 3.41 20.89 -4.59
CA ILE A 17 2.06 21.20 -5.06
C ILE A 17 1.99 21.11 -6.58
N ARG A 18 2.92 21.76 -7.29
CA ARG A 18 2.99 21.69 -8.77
C ARG A 18 3.16 20.26 -9.27
N ALA A 19 4.02 19.46 -8.63
CA ALA A 19 4.22 18.07 -9.02
C ALA A 19 2.96 17.22 -8.81
N LYS A 20 2.19 17.48 -7.74
CA LYS A 20 0.89 16.85 -7.49
C LYS A 20 -0.15 17.27 -8.53
N GLU A 21 -0.22 18.55 -8.90
CA GLU A 21 -1.12 19.07 -9.93
C GLU A 21 -0.84 18.49 -11.32
N GLN A 22 0.44 18.24 -11.64
CA GLN A 22 0.87 17.55 -12.86
C GLN A 22 0.57 16.05 -12.86
N GLY A 23 -0.08 15.52 -11.81
CA GLY A 23 -0.41 14.10 -11.69
C GLY A 23 0.80 13.21 -11.41
N LYS A 24 1.95 13.79 -11.04
CA LYS A 24 3.17 13.02 -10.76
C LYS A 24 3.01 12.32 -9.42
N VAL A 25 3.13 10.99 -9.42
CA VAL A 25 3.10 10.21 -8.18
C VAL A 25 4.36 10.50 -7.39
N LEU A 26 4.21 11.30 -6.33
CA LEU A 26 5.28 11.59 -5.37
C LEU A 26 5.43 10.43 -4.38
N GLY A 27 6.67 10.01 -4.13
CA GLY A 27 7.02 9.00 -3.13
C GLY A 27 7.51 7.66 -3.70
N ARG A 28 7.59 6.65 -2.84
CA ARG A 28 8.06 5.31 -3.21
C ARG A 28 7.06 4.64 -4.16
N PRO A 29 7.51 4.03 -5.27
CA PRO A 29 6.62 3.30 -6.17
C PRO A 29 5.86 2.19 -5.43
N ARG A 30 4.62 1.96 -5.85
CA ARG A 30 3.75 0.93 -5.28
C ARG A 30 4.32 -0.45 -5.62
N SER A 31 4.36 -1.35 -4.64
CA SER A 31 4.84 -2.73 -4.85
C SER A 31 3.88 -3.60 -5.67
N LEU A 32 2.59 -3.22 -5.75
CA LEU A 32 1.58 -3.88 -6.57
C LEU A 32 0.80 -2.82 -7.36
N THR A 33 0.51 -3.10 -8.63
CA THR A 33 -0.42 -2.30 -9.44
C THR A 33 -1.86 -2.55 -9.01
N ASP A 34 -2.78 -1.65 -9.37
CA ASP A 34 -4.19 -1.81 -8.99
C ASP A 34 -4.82 -3.08 -9.61
N VAL A 35 -4.40 -3.44 -10.83
CA VAL A 35 -4.76 -4.72 -11.48
C VAL A 35 -4.22 -5.91 -10.69
N GLN A 36 -2.96 -5.87 -10.26
CA GLN A 36 -2.37 -6.95 -9.47
C GLN A 36 -3.06 -7.10 -8.10
N LYS A 37 -3.44 -5.99 -7.47
CA LYS A 37 -4.22 -6.03 -6.22
C LYS A 37 -5.57 -6.71 -6.43
N GLN A 38 -6.24 -6.43 -7.54
CA GLN A 38 -7.52 -7.07 -7.87
C GLN A 38 -7.37 -8.59 -8.03
N VAL A 39 -6.39 -9.02 -8.82
CA VAL A 39 -6.10 -10.46 -9.00
C VAL A 39 -5.70 -11.13 -7.67
N VAL A 40 -4.92 -10.45 -6.82
CA VAL A 40 -4.56 -10.95 -5.50
C VAL A 40 -5.80 -11.17 -4.64
N ARG A 41 -6.78 -10.26 -4.66
CA ARG A 41 -8.03 -10.40 -3.90
C ARG A 41 -8.88 -11.57 -4.40
N GLU A 42 -9.03 -11.70 -5.71
CA GLU A 42 -9.77 -12.81 -6.33
C GLU A 42 -9.16 -14.15 -5.91
N LYS A 43 -7.84 -14.30 -6.06
CA LYS A 43 -7.13 -15.51 -5.64
C LYS A 43 -7.26 -15.79 -4.14
N LEU A 44 -7.24 -14.75 -3.30
CA LEU A 44 -7.48 -14.92 -1.86
C LEU A 44 -8.92 -15.40 -1.58
N GLY A 45 -9.92 -14.89 -2.31
CA GLY A 45 -11.30 -15.34 -2.22
C GLY A 45 -11.51 -16.78 -2.69
N GLU A 46 -10.71 -17.25 -3.64
CA GLU A 46 -10.64 -18.64 -4.10
C GLU A 46 -9.90 -19.58 -3.13
N GLY A 47 -9.37 -19.06 -2.01
CA GLY A 47 -8.66 -19.84 -1.00
C GLY A 47 -7.14 -19.97 -1.23
N ALA A 48 -6.55 -19.16 -2.11
CA ALA A 48 -5.10 -19.17 -2.27
C ALA A 48 -4.37 -18.71 -1.01
N SER A 49 -3.25 -19.36 -0.68
CA SER A 49 -2.43 -18.99 0.46
C SER A 49 -1.72 -17.65 0.27
N VAL A 50 -1.76 -16.78 1.30
CA VAL A 50 -0.98 -15.54 1.38
C VAL A 50 0.53 -15.78 1.15
N SER A 51 1.06 -16.91 1.63
CA SER A 51 2.47 -17.27 1.45
C SER A 51 2.82 -17.56 0.00
N LYS A 52 1.89 -18.18 -0.75
CA LYS A 52 2.06 -18.47 -2.17
C LYS A 52 2.07 -17.17 -2.97
N LEU A 53 1.06 -16.32 -2.77
CA LEU A 53 0.95 -15.02 -3.44
C LEU A 53 2.14 -14.09 -3.12
N SER A 54 2.64 -14.10 -1.89
CA SER A 54 3.83 -13.34 -1.51
C SER A 54 5.06 -13.72 -2.36
N ARG A 55 5.25 -15.03 -2.62
CA ARG A 55 6.35 -15.52 -3.47
C ARG A 55 6.10 -15.21 -4.94
N ASP A 56 4.90 -15.46 -5.43
CA ASP A 56 4.52 -15.27 -6.84
C ASP A 56 4.68 -13.80 -7.28
N TYR A 57 4.37 -12.86 -6.40
CA TYR A 57 4.47 -11.41 -6.68
C TYR A 57 5.77 -10.78 -6.15
N GLY A 58 6.64 -11.54 -5.47
CA GLY A 58 7.89 -11.02 -4.90
C GLY A 58 7.70 -9.93 -3.84
N VAL A 59 6.56 -9.93 -3.14
CA VAL A 59 6.21 -8.92 -2.14
C VAL A 59 6.07 -9.54 -0.75
N SER A 60 6.11 -8.73 0.31
CA SER A 60 5.91 -9.23 1.67
C SER A 60 4.48 -9.76 1.87
N ARG A 61 4.31 -10.72 2.79
CA ARG A 61 2.98 -11.17 3.25
C ARG A 61 2.09 -10.00 3.69
N GLN A 62 2.67 -9.00 4.34
CA GLN A 62 1.97 -7.78 4.76
C GLN A 62 1.45 -6.96 3.57
N THR A 63 2.15 -6.96 2.42
CA THR A 63 1.68 -6.31 1.20
C THR A 63 0.44 -7.01 0.64
N ILE A 64 0.43 -8.35 0.67
CA ILE A 64 -0.73 -9.17 0.26
C ILE A 64 -1.93 -8.95 1.18
N GLN A 65 -1.71 -8.93 2.50
CA GLN A 65 -2.76 -8.64 3.48
C GLN A 65 -3.34 -7.24 3.31
N ARG A 66 -2.50 -6.21 3.11
CA ARG A 66 -2.97 -4.85 2.82
C ARG A 66 -3.79 -4.76 1.53
N ALA A 67 -3.43 -5.52 0.50
CA ALA A 67 -4.21 -5.57 -0.73
C ALA A 67 -5.63 -6.11 -0.50
N ARG A 68 -5.80 -7.06 0.42
CA ARG A 68 -7.11 -7.54 0.90
C ARG A 68 -7.85 -6.47 1.71
N ASP A 69 -7.16 -5.82 2.64
CA ASP A 69 -7.78 -4.89 3.60
C ASP A 69 -8.13 -3.52 2.99
N GLU A 70 -7.46 -3.10 1.91
CA GLU A 70 -7.78 -1.86 1.16
C GLU A 70 -9.22 -1.81 0.63
N VAL A 71 -9.90 -2.96 0.48
CA VAL A 71 -11.34 -3.00 0.12
C VAL A 71 -12.22 -2.87 1.36
N ARG A 72 -11.81 -3.43 2.50
CA ARG A 72 -12.57 -3.35 3.76
C ARG A 72 -12.48 -1.96 4.42
N GLY A 73 -11.43 -1.19 4.13
CA GLY A 73 -11.21 0.16 4.68
C GLY A 73 -12.18 1.26 4.23
N LYS A 74 -13.19 0.95 3.40
CA LYS A 74 -14.32 1.87 3.16
C LYS A 74 -15.60 1.48 3.91
N ASP A 75 -15.72 0.24 4.41
CA ASP A 75 -16.97 -0.24 4.98
C ASP A 75 -16.87 -0.81 6.40
N ASP A 76 -15.74 -1.36 6.88
CA ASP A 76 -15.75 -2.04 8.20
C ASP A 76 -14.44 -1.92 8.98
N HIS A 77 -14.50 -1.19 10.10
CA HIS A 77 -13.49 -1.21 11.16
C HIS A 77 -13.85 -2.33 12.14
N GLU A 78 -13.63 -3.60 11.79
CA GLU A 78 -13.58 -4.72 12.76
C GLU A 78 -13.11 -6.05 12.13
N ASP A 79 -12.49 -6.88 12.99
CA ASP A 79 -12.14 -8.30 12.85
C ASP A 79 -10.86 -8.79 12.13
N GLY A 80 -10.06 -9.53 12.91
CA GLY A 80 -9.30 -10.66 12.36
C GLY A 80 -7.99 -11.06 13.03
N ALA A 81 -7.85 -10.95 14.35
CA ALA A 81 -6.74 -11.51 15.12
C ALA A 81 -6.91 -13.03 15.34
N GLU A 82 -6.93 -13.85 14.29
CA GLU A 82 -6.96 -15.31 14.38
C GLU A 82 -6.38 -15.90 13.08
N ARG A 83 -5.69 -17.04 12.98
CA ARG A 83 -5.10 -18.05 13.85
C ARG A 83 -4.28 -18.91 12.87
N SER A 84 -3.08 -19.33 13.26
CA SER A 84 -2.54 -20.62 12.79
C SER A 84 -1.39 -21.00 13.71
N VAL A 85 -1.80 -21.65 14.81
CA VAL A 85 -1.07 -22.74 15.44
C VAL A 85 -0.92 -23.86 14.39
N GLU A 86 0.06 -24.75 14.62
CA GLU A 86 0.48 -25.92 13.85
C GLU A 86 1.68 -25.71 12.92
N HIS A 87 2.87 -25.77 13.51
CA HIS A 87 3.93 -26.65 13.03
C HIS A 87 4.34 -27.55 14.21
N SER A 88 4.18 -28.86 13.99
CA SER A 88 4.60 -30.07 14.71
C SER A 88 5.12 -29.97 16.15
#